data_AF-A0A9P8SEK5-F1
#
_entry.id   AF-A0A9P8SEK5-F1
#
_cell.length_a   1.000
_cell.length_b   1.000
_cell.length_c   1.000
_cell.angle_alpha   90.00
_cell.angle_beta   90.00
_cell.angle_gamma   90.00
#
_symmetry.space_group_name_H-M   'P 1'
#
loop_
_entity.id
_entity.type
_entity.pdbx_description
1 polymer ?
#
loop_
_entity_poly.entity_id
_entity_poly.type
_entity_poly.pdbx_seq_one_letter_code
_entity_poly.pdbx_strand_id
1 'polypeptide(L)'
;MPVMTGDAQDSSCGAQWTLAQRLRSRRFIGQDAVTAIHGRKLPLHPGRHLLRFSIVRGIRHHLEFATGEAAVLKGLLPAFTAAINARLIMSNRIPETKDSREMPYCIWHPNVPSEETLRQSCAVAGYTALHKSLDILPEVAIAEEARESGSLEIFEHIMKQLVKWKVFDDYTGTLSAPTPSPLNGDTVVRRELDYTQGFRKPSGRIHS
;
A
#
# COMPACT_ATOMS: atom_id res chain seq x y z
N MET A 1 21.87 47.89 42.09
CA MET A 1 21.72 46.41 42.04
C MET A 1 20.70 46.08 40.96
N PRO A 2 21.14 45.65 39.77
CA PRO A 2 20.27 45.33 38.64
C PRO A 2 19.87 43.85 38.71
N VAL A 3 18.62 43.52 38.40
CA VAL A 3 18.23 42.15 38.03
C VAL A 3 17.61 42.24 36.65
N MET A 4 18.44 41.98 35.65
CA MET A 4 18.05 41.63 34.31
C MET A 4 17.41 40.24 34.38
N THR A 5 16.09 40.13 34.33
CA THR A 5 15.43 38.88 33.98
C THR A 5 15.52 38.75 32.46
N GLY A 6 16.55 38.02 32.01
CA GLY A 6 16.66 37.62 30.63
C GLY A 6 15.54 36.64 30.30
N ASP A 7 14.63 37.07 29.44
CA ASP A 7 13.80 36.16 28.66
C ASP A 7 14.73 35.34 27.76
N ALA A 8 15.04 34.12 28.20
CA ALA A 8 15.59 33.11 27.31
C ALA A 8 14.49 32.71 26.33
N GLN A 9 14.37 33.48 25.24
CA GLN A 9 13.85 32.96 23.99
C GLN A 9 14.73 31.78 23.59
N ASP A 10 14.28 30.57 23.92
CA ASP A 10 14.86 29.33 23.43
C ASP A 10 14.48 29.17 21.94
N SER A 11 15.08 30.05 21.12
CA SER A 11 15.12 29.97 19.68
C SER A 11 16.15 28.91 19.31
N SER A 12 15.85 27.64 19.62
CA SER A 12 16.65 26.54 19.09
C SER A 12 16.38 26.46 17.59
N CYS A 13 17.38 26.90 16.82
CA CYS A 13 17.54 26.71 15.39
C CYS A 13 17.19 25.25 15.02
N GLY A 14 15.98 25.04 14.51
CA GLY A 14 15.44 23.71 14.24
C GLY A 14 16.15 23.08 13.06
N ALA A 15 17.18 22.26 13.32
CA ALA A 15 17.80 21.45 12.29
C ALA A 15 16.71 20.62 11.60
N GLN A 16 16.40 20.93 10.34
CA GLN A 16 15.44 20.16 9.56
C GLN A 16 16.01 18.75 9.36
N TRP A 17 15.31 17.74 9.84
CA TRP A 17 15.72 16.35 9.66
C TRP A 17 15.55 15.93 8.21
N THR A 18 16.59 15.33 7.64
CA THR A 18 16.50 14.62 6.36
C THR A 18 15.48 13.48 6.44
N LEU A 19 14.91 13.07 5.30
CA LEU A 19 13.98 11.94 5.25
C LEU A 19 14.59 10.64 5.80
N ALA A 20 15.87 10.41 5.54
CA ALA A 20 16.59 9.25 6.09
C ALA A 20 16.68 9.30 7.64
N GLN A 21 16.92 10.47 8.24
CA GLN A 21 16.91 10.64 9.70
C GLN A 21 15.49 10.43 10.26
N ARG A 22 14.47 10.98 9.60
CA ARG A 22 13.06 10.79 9.97
C ARG A 22 12.68 9.30 10.00
N LEU A 23 13.09 8.53 8.99
CA LEU A 23 12.83 7.08 8.88
C LEU A 23 13.52 6.23 9.94
N ARG A 24 14.57 6.73 10.59
CA ARG A 24 15.22 6.06 11.73
C ARG A 24 14.56 6.39 13.06
N SER A 25 13.80 7.48 13.14
CA SER A 25 13.16 7.91 14.39
C SER A 25 12.08 6.95 14.85
N ARG A 26 12.24 6.45 16.08
CA ARG A 26 11.24 5.62 16.77
C ARG A 26 10.37 6.41 17.74
N ARG A 27 10.38 7.74 17.70
CA ARG A 27 9.43 8.55 18.47
C ARG A 27 8.01 8.29 17.96
N PHE A 28 7.06 8.16 18.87
CA PHE A 28 5.66 7.87 18.55
C PHE A 28 4.74 8.98 19.06
N ILE A 29 3.93 9.52 18.16
CA ILE A 29 2.89 10.50 18.44
C ILE A 29 1.60 9.92 17.87
N GLY A 30 0.60 9.66 18.72
CA GLY A 30 -0.64 8.98 18.30
C GLY A 30 -1.39 9.76 17.22
N GLN A 31 -1.43 11.08 17.34
CA GLN A 31 -2.08 11.96 16.37
C GLN A 31 -1.41 11.90 14.98
N ASP A 32 -0.10 11.70 14.92
CA ASP A 32 0.62 11.54 13.64
C ASP A 32 0.16 10.27 12.92
N ALA A 33 -0.12 9.19 13.65
CA ALA A 33 -0.66 7.96 13.05
C ALA A 33 -2.08 8.16 12.50
N VAL A 34 -2.94 8.85 13.25
CA VAL A 34 -4.31 9.17 12.81
C VAL A 34 -4.29 10.06 11.58
N THR A 35 -3.51 11.14 11.61
CA THR A 35 -3.42 12.08 10.47
C THR A 35 -2.84 11.41 9.23
N ALA A 36 -1.85 10.51 9.38
CA ALA A 36 -1.30 9.73 8.29
C ALA A 36 -2.31 8.74 7.70
N ILE A 37 -3.08 8.01 8.54
CA ILE A 37 -4.12 7.08 8.08
C ILE A 37 -5.13 7.76 7.15
N HIS A 38 -5.49 9.00 7.48
CA HIS A 38 -6.43 9.81 6.71
C HIS A 38 -5.77 10.64 5.59
N GLY A 39 -4.51 10.37 5.26
CA GLY A 39 -3.77 11.07 4.21
C GLY A 39 -3.71 12.58 4.39
N ARG A 40 -3.73 13.08 5.63
CA ARG A 40 -3.75 14.53 5.89
C ARG A 40 -2.37 15.14 6.02
N LYS A 41 -1.40 14.37 6.52
CA LYS A 41 -0.06 14.85 6.79
C LYS A 41 0.96 13.71 6.85
N LEU A 42 2.15 13.95 6.33
CA LEU A 42 3.29 13.06 6.47
C LEU A 42 3.93 13.21 7.86
N PRO A 43 3.97 12.16 8.71
CA PRO A 43 4.58 12.21 10.03
C PRO A 43 6.05 12.62 10.03
N LEU A 44 6.49 13.37 11.06
CA LEU A 44 7.91 13.70 11.22
C LEU A 44 8.74 12.44 11.59
N HIS A 45 8.13 11.48 12.29
CA HIS A 45 8.80 10.27 12.80
C HIS A 45 8.20 8.96 12.25
N PRO A 46 8.37 8.66 10.94
CA PRO A 46 7.80 7.48 10.29
C PRO A 46 8.58 6.17 10.54
N GLY A 47 9.52 6.14 11.49
CA GLY A 47 10.41 4.99 11.63
C GLY A 47 9.78 3.74 12.23
N ARG A 48 8.65 3.85 12.93
CA ARG A 48 7.91 2.68 13.45
C ARG A 48 7.03 2.06 12.37
N HIS A 49 6.95 0.73 12.34
CA HIS A 49 6.10 -0.03 11.40
C HIS A 49 4.64 0.46 11.40
N LEU A 50 4.06 0.70 12.58
CA LEU A 50 2.69 1.25 12.68
C LEU A 50 2.53 2.55 11.89
N LEU A 51 3.47 3.51 12.03
CA LEU A 51 3.41 4.76 11.26
C LEU A 51 3.59 4.52 9.76
N ARG A 52 4.46 3.58 9.37
CA ARG A 52 4.62 3.21 7.95
C ARG A 52 3.32 2.63 7.38
N PHE A 53 2.64 1.76 8.11
CA PHE A 53 1.33 1.23 7.71
C PHE A 53 0.26 2.32 7.67
N SER A 54 0.25 3.24 8.64
CA SER A 54 -0.62 4.42 8.62
C SER A 54 -0.41 5.26 7.36
N ILE A 55 0.84 5.52 6.99
CA ILE A 55 1.20 6.28 5.78
C ILE A 55 0.79 5.52 4.52
N VAL A 56 1.08 4.21 4.43
CA VAL A 56 0.70 3.37 3.29
C VAL A 56 -0.82 3.40 3.09
N ARG A 57 -1.60 3.28 4.17
CA ARG A 57 -3.06 3.44 4.10
C ARG A 57 -3.45 4.82 3.59
N GLY A 58 -2.87 5.88 4.16
CA GLY A 58 -3.09 7.24 3.70
C GLY A 58 -2.84 7.41 2.20
N ILE A 59 -1.71 6.91 1.72
CA ILE A 59 -1.32 6.93 0.29
C ILE A 59 -2.38 6.23 -0.56
N ARG A 60 -2.79 5.02 -0.17
CA ARG A 60 -3.74 4.20 -0.96
C ARG A 60 -5.13 4.81 -1.04
N HIS A 61 -5.58 5.51 0.00
CA HIS A 61 -6.92 6.10 0.04
C HIS A 61 -7.01 7.55 -0.41
N HIS A 62 -5.91 8.29 -0.45
CA HIS A 62 -5.92 9.74 -0.73
C HIS A 62 -4.92 10.11 -1.83
N LEU A 63 -5.43 10.36 -3.05
CA LEU A 63 -4.60 10.69 -4.22
C LEU A 63 -3.75 11.94 -3.97
N GLU A 64 -4.36 13.03 -3.49
CA GLU A 64 -3.65 14.29 -3.21
C GLU A 64 -2.50 14.11 -2.21
N PHE A 65 -2.67 13.21 -1.24
CA PHE A 65 -1.61 12.87 -0.30
C PHE A 65 -0.46 12.12 -1.00
N ALA A 66 -0.80 11.13 -1.83
CA ALA A 66 0.16 10.32 -2.58
C ALA A 66 0.98 11.15 -3.58
N THR A 67 0.36 12.11 -4.27
CA THR A 67 1.02 12.99 -5.24
C THR A 67 1.60 14.26 -4.62
N GLY A 68 1.19 14.61 -3.40
CA GLY A 68 1.67 15.77 -2.64
C GLY A 68 2.71 15.36 -1.59
N GLU A 69 2.39 15.55 -0.30
CA GLU A 69 3.34 15.38 0.81
C GLU A 69 4.04 14.01 0.84
N ALA A 70 3.35 12.93 0.48
CA ALA A 70 3.92 11.58 0.53
C ALA A 70 4.79 11.25 -0.71
N ALA A 71 4.75 12.05 -1.78
CA ALA A 71 5.51 11.78 -3.00
C ALA A 71 7.02 11.67 -2.74
N VAL A 72 7.52 12.43 -1.76
CA VAL A 72 8.93 12.42 -1.33
C VAL A 72 9.39 11.07 -0.76
N LEU A 73 8.46 10.15 -0.46
CA LEU A 73 8.78 8.81 0.01
C LEU A 73 9.09 7.82 -1.11
N LYS A 74 8.80 8.17 -2.37
CA LYS A 74 9.06 7.30 -3.52
C LYS A 74 10.57 7.01 -3.61
N GLY A 75 10.92 5.74 -3.75
CA GLY A 75 12.31 5.26 -3.81
C GLY A 75 12.98 5.07 -2.43
N LEU A 76 12.35 5.46 -1.32
CA LEU A 76 12.96 5.30 0.01
C LEU A 76 12.74 3.91 0.61
N LEU A 77 11.55 3.35 0.43
CA LEU A 77 11.21 1.98 0.85
C LEU A 77 10.29 1.36 -0.19
N PRO A 78 10.47 0.07 -0.55
CA PRO A 78 9.62 -0.61 -1.52
C PRO A 78 8.12 -0.47 -1.23
N ALA A 79 7.73 -0.60 0.05
CA ALA A 79 6.33 -0.48 0.46
C ALA A 79 5.72 0.91 0.17
N PHE A 80 6.49 1.99 0.27
CA PHE A 80 6.00 3.33 -0.07
C PHE A 80 5.91 3.51 -1.58
N THR A 81 6.93 3.08 -2.32
CA THR A 81 6.91 3.14 -3.79
C THR A 81 5.73 2.34 -4.34
N ALA A 82 5.54 1.10 -3.89
CA ALA A 82 4.44 0.23 -4.30
C ALA A 82 3.08 0.85 -3.95
N ALA A 83 2.92 1.45 -2.76
CA ALA A 83 1.67 2.11 -2.38
C ALA A 83 1.36 3.32 -3.27
N ILE A 84 2.36 4.14 -3.59
CA ILE A 84 2.20 5.31 -4.47
C ILE A 84 1.85 4.84 -5.89
N ASN A 85 2.57 3.86 -6.42
CA ASN A 85 2.31 3.29 -7.73
C ASN A 85 0.89 2.69 -7.80
N ALA A 86 0.46 1.98 -6.75
CA ALA A 86 -0.88 1.42 -6.68
C ALA A 86 -1.95 2.53 -6.71
N ARG A 87 -1.76 3.60 -5.92
CA ARG A 87 -2.68 4.74 -5.89
C ARG A 87 -2.78 5.45 -7.24
N LEU A 88 -1.65 5.58 -7.95
CA LEU A 88 -1.64 6.18 -9.29
C LEU A 88 -2.44 5.33 -10.27
N ILE A 89 -2.25 4.02 -10.28
CA ILE A 89 -2.99 3.09 -11.15
C ILE A 89 -4.49 3.12 -10.82
N MET A 90 -4.88 3.11 -9.53
CA MET A 90 -6.27 3.31 -9.08
C MET A 90 -6.90 4.62 -9.54
N SER A 91 -6.08 5.57 -9.99
CA SER A 91 -6.47 6.87 -10.53
C SER A 91 -6.19 6.98 -12.04
N ASN A 92 -6.07 5.85 -12.74
CA ASN A 92 -5.84 5.74 -14.18
C ASN A 92 -4.53 6.40 -14.66
N ARG A 93 -3.49 6.36 -13.82
CA ARG A 93 -2.16 6.90 -14.12
C ARG A 93 -1.13 5.78 -13.99
N ILE A 94 -0.46 5.44 -15.09
CA ILE A 94 0.55 4.38 -15.08
C ILE A 94 1.91 4.94 -14.68
N PRO A 95 2.49 4.47 -13.56
CA PRO A 95 3.82 4.87 -13.16
C PRO A 95 4.88 4.14 -14.00
N GLU A 96 5.96 4.84 -14.34
CA GLU A 96 7.17 4.18 -14.79
C GLU A 96 7.72 3.33 -13.63
N THR A 97 7.78 2.02 -13.82
CA THR A 97 8.34 1.06 -12.87
C THR A 97 9.38 0.21 -13.58
N LYS A 98 10.56 0.08 -12.98
CA LYS A 98 11.68 -0.69 -13.55
C LYS A 98 12.06 -1.90 -12.69
N ASP A 99 11.72 -1.87 -11.39
CA ASP A 99 12.01 -2.94 -10.43
C ASP A 99 10.73 -3.70 -10.08
N SER A 100 10.79 -5.04 -10.15
CA SER A 100 9.68 -5.92 -9.76
C SER A 100 9.29 -5.77 -8.29
N ARG A 101 10.20 -5.31 -7.41
CA ARG A 101 9.92 -5.02 -5.99
C ARG A 101 9.08 -3.76 -5.78
N GLU A 102 8.99 -2.92 -6.81
CA GLU A 102 8.16 -1.71 -6.82
C GLU A 102 6.81 -1.95 -7.50
N MET A 103 6.58 -3.17 -7.99
CA MET A 103 5.33 -3.55 -8.61
C MET A 103 4.20 -3.39 -7.59
N PRO A 104 3.18 -2.59 -7.92
CA PRO A 104 2.11 -2.33 -7.00
C PRO A 104 1.22 -3.57 -6.83
N TYR A 105 0.92 -3.90 -5.56
CA TYR A 105 -0.04 -4.93 -5.20
C TYR A 105 -1.42 -4.32 -4.90
N CYS A 106 -2.48 -5.11 -5.09
CA CYS A 106 -3.86 -4.73 -4.76
C CYS A 106 -4.27 -3.42 -5.46
N ILE A 107 -4.07 -3.30 -6.78
CA ILE A 107 -4.33 -2.05 -7.55
C ILE A 107 -5.82 -1.72 -7.77
N TRP A 108 -6.73 -2.48 -7.16
CA TRP A 108 -8.18 -2.39 -7.36
C TRP A 108 -8.97 -1.87 -6.14
N HIS A 109 -8.30 -1.59 -5.02
CA HIS A 109 -8.92 -1.09 -3.79
C HIS A 109 -8.17 0.13 -3.22
N PRO A 110 -8.86 1.26 -2.92
CA PRO A 110 -10.32 1.39 -2.81
C PRO A 110 -11.04 1.67 -4.14
N ASN A 111 -10.32 2.10 -5.17
CA ASN A 111 -10.90 2.42 -6.48
C ASN A 111 -10.40 1.42 -7.53
N VAL A 112 -11.29 1.00 -8.42
CA VAL A 112 -10.94 0.12 -9.53
C VAL A 112 -10.49 0.99 -10.72
N PRO A 113 -9.31 0.74 -11.30
CA PRO A 113 -8.87 1.41 -12.52
C PRO A 113 -9.78 1.09 -13.71
N SER A 114 -9.74 1.92 -14.74
CA SER A 114 -10.41 1.68 -16.01
C SER A 114 -9.81 0.49 -16.76
N GLU A 115 -10.62 -0.13 -17.62
CA GLU A 115 -10.15 -1.20 -18.50
C GLU A 115 -8.91 -0.80 -19.29
N GLU A 116 -8.90 0.39 -19.88
CA GLU A 116 -7.76 0.92 -20.64
C GLU A 116 -6.46 0.93 -19.81
N THR A 117 -6.53 1.38 -18.55
CA THR A 117 -5.39 1.37 -17.64
C THR A 117 -4.94 -0.07 -17.35
N LEU A 118 -5.90 -0.98 -17.12
CA LEU A 118 -5.62 -2.38 -16.83
C LEU A 118 -5.14 -3.17 -18.05
N ARG A 119 -5.46 -2.78 -19.28
CA ARG A 119 -4.86 -3.37 -20.50
C ARG A 119 -3.34 -3.20 -20.50
N GLN A 120 -2.87 -2.15 -19.85
CA GLN A 120 -1.45 -1.89 -19.66
C GLN A 120 -0.92 -2.45 -18.31
N SER A 121 -1.79 -2.88 -17.36
CA SER A 121 -1.36 -3.23 -15.99
C SER A 121 -2.11 -4.36 -15.21
N CYS A 122 -2.94 -5.23 -15.81
CA CYS A 122 -3.52 -6.50 -15.27
C CYS A 122 -4.99 -6.52 -14.72
N ALA A 123 -5.59 -7.72 -14.62
CA ALA A 123 -6.99 -8.10 -14.94
C ALA A 123 -8.14 -7.96 -13.89
N VAL A 124 -8.02 -7.18 -12.81
CA VAL A 124 -8.88 -7.41 -11.59
C VAL A 124 -10.27 -6.74 -11.59
N ALA A 125 -10.71 -6.11 -12.69
CA ALA A 125 -11.95 -5.31 -12.72
C ALA A 125 -13.20 -6.01 -13.28
N GLY A 126 -13.20 -7.34 -13.38
CA GLY A 126 -14.33 -8.09 -13.97
C GLY A 126 -14.40 -7.99 -15.50
N TYR A 127 -13.33 -7.53 -16.14
CA TYR A 127 -13.22 -7.46 -17.60
C TYR A 127 -12.90 -8.85 -18.18
N THR A 128 -13.92 -9.70 -18.31
CA THR A 128 -13.72 -11.11 -18.73
C THR A 128 -13.04 -11.25 -20.09
N ALA A 129 -13.40 -10.41 -21.07
CA ALA A 129 -12.77 -10.41 -22.39
C ALA A 129 -11.28 -10.08 -22.29
N LEU A 130 -10.92 -9.08 -21.49
CA LEU A 130 -9.54 -8.70 -21.22
C LEU A 130 -8.79 -9.83 -20.49
N HIS A 131 -9.37 -10.39 -19.43
CA HIS A 131 -8.78 -11.50 -18.67
C HIS A 131 -8.38 -12.67 -19.58
N LYS A 132 -9.30 -13.11 -20.45
CA LYS A 132 -9.04 -14.20 -21.40
C LYS A 132 -7.95 -13.86 -22.42
N SER A 133 -7.71 -12.58 -22.71
CA SER A 133 -6.67 -12.15 -23.66
C SER A 133 -5.27 -12.04 -23.05
N LEU A 134 -5.14 -11.95 -21.72
CA LEU A 134 -3.86 -11.67 -21.06
C LEU A 134 -2.97 -12.91 -20.85
N ASP A 135 -3.44 -14.12 -21.20
CA ASP A 135 -2.74 -15.40 -21.04
C ASP A 135 -2.03 -15.54 -19.67
N ILE A 136 -2.74 -15.15 -18.61
CA ILE A 136 -2.21 -15.20 -17.24
C ILE A 136 -2.38 -16.60 -16.64
N LEU A 137 -1.48 -16.95 -15.71
CA LEU A 137 -1.60 -18.19 -14.96
C LEU A 137 -2.98 -18.29 -14.30
N PRO A 138 -3.58 -19.50 -14.21
CA PRO A 138 -4.81 -19.73 -13.46
C PRO A 138 -4.56 -19.57 -11.95
N GLU A 139 -4.55 -18.32 -11.52
CA GLU A 139 -4.17 -17.91 -10.18
C GLU A 139 -5.38 -17.98 -9.24
N VAL A 140 -5.19 -18.61 -8.07
CA VAL A 140 -6.28 -18.90 -7.14
C VAL A 140 -6.86 -17.65 -6.49
N ALA A 141 -6.04 -16.68 -6.10
CA ALA A 141 -6.50 -15.40 -5.58
C ALA A 141 -7.30 -14.60 -6.60
N ILE A 142 -6.92 -14.63 -7.89
CA ILE A 142 -7.74 -14.03 -8.96
C ILE A 142 -9.09 -14.74 -9.05
N ALA A 143 -9.13 -16.07 -8.94
CA ALA A 143 -10.39 -16.82 -8.95
C ALA A 143 -11.27 -16.45 -7.74
N GLU A 144 -10.71 -16.37 -6.54
CA GLU A 144 -11.46 -16.02 -5.32
C GLU A 144 -12.01 -14.58 -5.38
N GLU A 145 -11.21 -13.62 -5.86
CA GLU A 145 -11.66 -12.24 -6.07
C GLU A 145 -12.74 -12.16 -7.17
N ALA A 146 -12.63 -12.95 -8.23
CA ALA A 146 -13.65 -13.04 -9.26
C ALA A 146 -14.96 -13.63 -8.71
N ARG A 147 -14.90 -14.65 -7.86
CA ARG A 147 -16.05 -15.24 -7.18
C ARG A 147 -16.75 -14.23 -6.27
N GLU A 148 -16.00 -13.54 -5.43
CA GLU A 148 -16.54 -12.55 -4.48
C GLU A 148 -17.14 -11.34 -5.21
N SER A 149 -16.53 -10.89 -6.31
CA SER A 149 -17.03 -9.77 -7.11
C SER A 149 -18.21 -10.14 -8.04
N GLY A 150 -18.63 -11.40 -8.08
CA GLY A 150 -19.70 -11.89 -8.97
C GLY A 150 -19.26 -12.10 -10.44
N SER A 151 -17.96 -12.01 -10.73
CA SER A 151 -17.36 -12.29 -12.04
C SER A 151 -17.20 -13.80 -12.27
N LEU A 152 -18.32 -14.53 -12.21
CA LEU A 152 -18.33 -16.00 -12.20
C LEU A 152 -17.70 -16.63 -13.44
N GLU A 153 -17.74 -15.97 -14.59
CA GLU A 153 -17.12 -16.48 -15.82
C GLU A 153 -15.58 -16.57 -15.70
N ILE A 154 -14.93 -15.60 -15.05
CA ILE A 154 -13.49 -15.62 -14.76
C ILE A 154 -13.18 -16.74 -13.77
N PHE A 155 -13.96 -16.80 -12.68
CA PHE A 155 -13.82 -17.86 -11.67
C PHE A 155 -13.91 -19.25 -12.31
N GLU A 156 -14.97 -19.52 -13.06
CA GLU A 156 -15.16 -20.80 -13.74
C GLU A 156 -14.05 -21.11 -14.73
N HIS A 157 -13.57 -20.11 -15.48
CA HIS A 157 -12.49 -20.28 -16.44
C HIS A 157 -11.18 -20.72 -15.77
N ILE A 158 -10.82 -20.11 -14.64
CA ILE A 158 -9.65 -20.50 -13.84
C ILE A 158 -9.87 -21.87 -13.20
N MET A 159 -11.04 -22.12 -12.62
CA MET A 159 -11.33 -23.36 -11.90
C MET A 159 -11.37 -24.60 -12.80
N LYS A 160 -11.72 -24.43 -14.09
CA LYS A 160 -11.68 -25.49 -15.12
C LYS A 160 -10.25 -25.92 -15.50
N GLN A 161 -9.22 -25.14 -15.15
CA GLN A 161 -7.84 -25.51 -15.45
C GLN A 161 -7.35 -26.69 -14.59
N LEU A 162 -6.52 -27.54 -15.19
CA LEU A 162 -5.97 -28.75 -14.56
C LEU A 162 -5.12 -28.42 -13.32
N VAL A 163 -4.32 -27.36 -13.42
CA VAL A 163 -3.46 -26.87 -12.34
C VAL A 163 -3.82 -25.42 -12.08
N LYS A 164 -3.93 -25.07 -10.80
CA LYS A 164 -4.10 -23.70 -10.32
C LYS A 164 -2.87 -23.30 -9.53
N TRP A 165 -2.53 -22.03 -9.58
CA TRP A 165 -1.29 -21.50 -9.03
C TRP A 165 -1.57 -20.54 -7.88
N LYS A 166 -0.72 -20.61 -6.86
CA LYS A 166 -0.55 -19.54 -5.87
C LYS A 166 0.70 -18.77 -6.25
N VAL A 167 0.51 -17.53 -6.66
CA VAL A 167 1.57 -16.57 -6.99
C VAL A 167 1.49 -15.38 -6.04
N PHE A 168 0.28 -14.98 -5.66
CA PHE A 168 0.07 -13.81 -4.83
C PHE A 168 0.15 -14.15 -3.33
N ASP A 169 0.79 -13.26 -2.58
CA ASP A 169 0.78 -13.27 -1.12
C ASP A 169 0.15 -11.97 -0.62
N ASP A 170 -1.14 -12.04 -0.25
CA ASP A 170 -1.93 -10.92 0.25
C ASP A 170 -1.41 -10.34 1.56
N TYR A 171 -0.76 -11.16 2.39
CA TYR A 171 -0.28 -10.74 3.71
C TYR A 171 0.99 -9.90 3.61
N THR A 172 1.84 -10.21 2.62
CA THR A 172 3.07 -9.45 2.37
C THR A 172 2.93 -8.44 1.24
N GLY A 173 1.90 -8.57 0.41
CA GLY A 173 1.67 -7.77 -0.79
C GLY A 173 2.74 -8.00 -1.85
N THR A 174 3.18 -9.25 -2.03
CA THR A 174 4.28 -9.61 -2.92
C THR A 174 3.92 -10.72 -3.89
N LEU A 175 4.74 -10.87 -4.93
CA LEU A 175 4.67 -11.97 -5.90
C LEU A 175 5.71 -13.02 -5.53
N SER A 176 5.27 -14.27 -5.39
CA SER A 176 6.10 -15.44 -5.13
C SER A 176 6.26 -16.30 -6.39
N ALA A 177 7.23 -17.22 -6.36
CA ALA A 177 7.33 -18.23 -7.40
C ALA A 177 6.03 -19.05 -7.49
N PRO A 178 5.51 -19.34 -8.70
CA PRO A 178 4.27 -20.10 -8.86
C PRO A 178 4.37 -21.48 -8.19
N THR A 179 3.44 -21.76 -7.29
CA THR A 179 3.30 -23.08 -6.65
C THR A 179 1.90 -23.66 -6.91
N PRO A 180 1.76 -24.96 -7.20
CA PRO A 180 0.43 -25.56 -7.35
C PRO A 180 -0.38 -25.42 -6.06
N SER A 181 -1.63 -24.99 -6.17
CA SER A 181 -2.53 -24.79 -5.03
C SER A 181 -3.88 -25.45 -5.28
N PRO A 182 -4.33 -26.37 -4.40
CA PRO A 182 -5.54 -27.15 -4.67
C PRO A 182 -6.84 -26.37 -4.42
N LEU A 183 -6.93 -25.46 -3.43
CA LEU A 183 -8.15 -24.70 -3.07
C LEU A 183 -7.86 -23.39 -2.33
N ASN A 184 -8.60 -22.32 -2.67
CA ASN A 184 -8.72 -20.95 -2.10
C ASN A 184 -7.41 -20.16 -1.86
N GLY A 185 -6.25 -20.78 -1.89
CA GLY A 185 -4.95 -20.13 -1.86
C GLY A 185 -4.64 -19.37 -0.57
N ASP A 186 -5.50 -19.44 0.45
CA ASP A 186 -5.49 -18.52 1.60
C ASP A 186 -5.57 -17.05 1.14
N THR A 187 -6.47 -16.79 0.18
CA THR A 187 -6.67 -15.48 -0.43
C THR A 187 -7.46 -14.56 0.50
N VAL A 188 -6.97 -13.34 0.66
CA VAL A 188 -7.70 -12.25 1.34
C VAL A 188 -8.48 -11.48 0.28
N VAL A 189 -9.80 -11.70 0.22
CA VAL A 189 -10.64 -11.07 -0.81
C VAL A 189 -10.89 -9.59 -0.52
N ARG A 190 -11.22 -8.81 -1.55
CA ARG A 190 -11.42 -7.36 -1.48
C ARG A 190 -12.27 -6.91 -0.31
N ARG A 191 -13.36 -7.61 -0.02
CA ARG A 191 -14.28 -7.27 1.07
C ARG A 191 -13.58 -7.26 2.43
N GLU A 192 -12.57 -8.09 2.62
CA GLU A 192 -11.82 -8.16 3.86
C GLU A 192 -10.93 -6.93 4.08
N LEU A 193 -10.56 -6.22 3.01
CA LEU A 193 -9.80 -4.98 3.07
C LEU A 193 -10.58 -3.81 3.70
N ASP A 194 -11.91 -3.92 3.74
CA ASP A 194 -12.77 -2.94 4.40
C ASP A 194 -12.79 -3.12 5.93
N TYR A 195 -12.36 -4.28 6.46
CA TYR A 195 -12.21 -4.45 7.90
C TYR A 195 -11.04 -3.61 8.42
N THR A 196 -11.30 -2.87 9.50
CA THR A 196 -10.29 -2.05 10.16
C THR A 196 -10.08 -2.50 11.59
N GLN A 197 -8.83 -2.46 12.04
CA GLN A 197 -8.48 -2.70 13.43
C GLN A 197 -7.95 -1.40 14.06
N GLY A 198 -8.36 -1.15 15.30
CA GLY A 198 -7.77 -0.09 16.10
C GLY A 198 -6.32 -0.40 16.43
N PHE A 199 -5.49 0.63 16.56
CA PHE A 199 -4.09 0.47 16.96
C PHE A 199 -3.86 0.95 18.41
N ARG A 200 -2.88 0.35 19.07
CA ARG A 200 -2.42 0.76 20.40
C ARG A 200 -1.05 1.44 20.29
N LYS A 201 -0.68 2.19 21.32
CA LYS A 201 0.69 2.74 21.42
C LYS A 201 1.69 1.59 21.34
N PRO A 202 2.64 1.60 20.38
CA PRO A 202 3.64 0.55 20.26
C PRO A 202 4.51 0.47 21.52
N SER A 203 4.67 -0.74 22.05
CA SER A 203 5.67 -1.06 23.07
C SER A 203 7.06 -1.23 22.43
N GLY A 204 8.13 -0.99 23.20
CA GLY A 204 9.53 -1.15 22.76
C GLY A 204 10.39 0.11 22.95
N ARG A 205 11.67 -0.09 23.33
CA ARG A 205 12.61 0.97 23.74
C ARG A 205 12.71 2.09 22.71
N ILE A 206 12.46 3.31 23.17
CA ILE A 206 12.93 4.55 22.55
C ILE A 206 14.38 4.65 23.00
N HIS A 207 15.34 4.35 22.13
CA HIS A 207 16.72 4.73 22.44
C HIS A 207 16.77 6.25 22.39
N SER A 208 16.99 6.84 23.56
CA SER A 208 17.26 8.26 23.81
C SER A 208 18.54 8.68 23.10
#